data_AF-A0A7W0X199-F1
#
_entry.id   AF-A0A7W0X199-F1
#
_cell.length_a   1.000
_cell.length_b   1.000
_cell.length_c   1.000
_cell.angle_alpha   90.00
_cell.angle_beta   90.00
_cell.angle_gamma   90.00
#
_symmetry.space_group_name_H-M   'P 1'
#
loop_
_entity.id
_entity.type
_entity.pdbx_description
1 polymer ?
#
loop_
_entity_poly.entity_id
_entity_poly.type
_entity_poly.pdbx_seq_one_letter_code
_entity_poly.pdbx_strand_id
1 'polypeptide(L)'
;MTVAVAGSVGAQPKPAAPATTGYVAGTAPAAPGYLLNAYPTPTDGIVKSATYNGAKGLAGNLCWRTGFWAPSMATAQCDPDLVPKPAPVPAPAPAPAPAPTPAPAPAPAPAPTPAPAPAPTVQKVTLASKALFDFDKAVLRPQGRAAIDTEIIARLPQVQKLELVLVTGHTDRIGTQQYNQRLSERRADAVRNYLVSKGVPRDRIETLGMGETQPVPGVVCNQKSLRELIVCLQPHRRVEIEVKGDAVKR
;
A
#
# COMPACT_ATOMS: atom_id res chain seq x y z
N MET A 1 57.81 32.11 -9.29
CA MET A 1 57.24 33.44 -9.56
C MET A 1 55.87 33.22 -10.20
N THR A 2 54.71 33.75 -9.79
CA THR A 2 54.20 34.59 -8.68
C THR A 2 52.66 34.56 -8.91
N VAL A 3 51.83 34.02 -8.01
CA VAL A 3 50.80 34.73 -7.17
C VAL A 3 49.58 35.27 -7.98
N ALA A 4 48.37 34.70 -7.84
CA ALA A 4 47.21 35.13 -6.99
C ALA A 4 46.33 36.26 -7.62
N VAL A 5 45.05 36.55 -7.32
CA VAL A 5 43.89 36.00 -6.57
C VAL A 5 42.67 36.90 -6.88
N ALA A 6 41.45 36.33 -6.84
CA ALA A 6 40.09 36.86 -6.53
C ALA A 6 39.43 38.10 -7.21
N GLY A 7 38.08 38.00 -7.34
CA GLY A 7 37.13 39.13 -7.36
C GLY A 7 35.73 38.83 -7.91
N SER A 8 34.70 38.79 -7.04
CA SER A 8 33.23 38.80 -7.28
C SER A 8 32.75 40.17 -7.86
N VAL A 9 31.53 40.46 -8.39
CA VAL A 9 30.12 40.38 -7.90
C VAL A 9 29.11 40.79 -9.04
N GLY A 10 27.90 40.19 -9.07
CA GLY A 10 26.52 40.75 -9.35
C GLY A 10 26.11 41.80 -10.44
N ALA A 11 25.26 41.36 -11.39
CA ALA A 11 23.91 41.82 -11.87
C ALA A 11 23.55 43.20 -12.54
N GLN A 12 23.04 43.11 -13.80
CA GLN A 12 21.88 43.78 -14.52
C GLN A 12 21.88 45.33 -14.75
N PRO A 13 21.20 45.96 -15.79
CA PRO A 13 19.86 45.61 -16.33
C PRO A 13 19.58 45.80 -17.87
N LYS A 14 18.36 45.42 -18.29
CA LYS A 14 17.75 45.51 -19.64
C LYS A 14 16.78 46.71 -19.78
N PRO A 15 16.68 47.40 -20.94
CA PRO A 15 15.54 48.26 -21.31
C PRO A 15 14.62 47.64 -22.39
N ALA A 16 13.42 48.21 -22.54
CA ALA A 16 12.26 47.65 -23.26
C ALA A 16 11.72 48.54 -24.41
N ALA A 17 10.82 47.94 -25.23
CA ALA A 17 9.78 48.51 -26.12
C ALA A 17 10.20 48.98 -27.56
N PRO A 18 9.33 48.96 -28.60
CA PRO A 18 7.87 49.18 -28.54
C PRO A 18 6.94 48.19 -29.29
N ALA A 19 5.65 48.34 -28.93
CA ALA A 19 4.49 47.72 -29.54
C ALA A 19 4.00 48.51 -30.76
N THR A 20 3.44 47.81 -31.76
CA THR A 20 2.50 48.40 -32.72
C THR A 20 1.33 47.45 -32.95
N THR A 21 0.16 47.98 -32.61
CA THR A 21 -1.19 47.45 -32.71
C THR A 21 -1.65 47.36 -34.16
N GLY A 22 -2.29 46.24 -34.53
CA GLY A 22 -3.08 46.11 -35.76
C GLY A 22 -4.40 45.42 -35.42
N TYR A 23 -5.48 46.21 -35.39
CA TYR A 23 -6.87 45.80 -35.15
C TYR A 23 -7.44 45.15 -36.42
N VAL A 24 -8.31 44.13 -36.28
CA VAL A 24 -9.38 43.90 -37.27
C VAL A 24 -10.70 43.79 -36.53
N ALA A 25 -11.66 44.59 -36.99
CA ALA A 25 -12.96 44.82 -36.37
C ALA A 25 -13.87 43.59 -36.45
N GLY A 26 -14.64 43.39 -35.38
CA GLY A 26 -15.71 42.41 -35.34
C GLY A 26 -17.03 42.91 -35.92
N THR A 27 -17.94 41.96 -36.11
CA THR A 27 -19.39 42.18 -36.03
C THR A 27 -19.92 41.23 -34.94
N ALA A 28 -20.31 41.82 -33.80
CA ALA A 28 -20.80 41.19 -32.57
C ALA A 28 -22.30 40.81 -32.67
N PRO A 29 -23.02 40.34 -31.60
CA PRO A 29 -22.63 39.92 -30.23
C PRO A 29 -23.23 38.52 -29.85
N ALA A 30 -22.94 37.80 -28.76
CA ALA A 30 -22.64 38.14 -27.37
C ALA A 30 -22.03 36.91 -26.65
N ALA A 31 -20.95 37.12 -25.89
CA ALA A 31 -20.64 36.46 -24.60
C ALA A 31 -19.20 36.83 -24.17
N PRO A 32 -18.93 37.04 -22.87
CA PRO A 32 -17.70 37.67 -22.41
C PRO A 32 -16.53 36.69 -22.39
N GLY A 33 -15.39 37.13 -22.92
CA GLY A 33 -14.08 36.72 -22.43
C GLY A 33 -13.45 35.52 -23.10
N TYR A 34 -12.91 35.70 -24.31
CA TYR A 34 -11.74 34.94 -24.74
C TYR A 34 -10.78 35.86 -25.47
N LEU A 35 -9.79 36.36 -24.74
CA LEU A 35 -8.59 36.92 -25.34
C LEU A 35 -7.81 35.76 -25.96
N LEU A 36 -7.73 35.76 -27.29
CA LEU A 36 -6.92 34.84 -28.10
C LEU A 36 -5.43 35.09 -27.77
N ASN A 37 -4.91 34.36 -26.79
CA ASN A 37 -3.48 34.33 -26.54
C ASN A 37 -2.80 33.50 -27.63
N ALA A 38 -2.20 34.20 -28.58
CA ALA A 38 -1.06 33.80 -29.41
C ALA A 38 -0.93 32.30 -29.69
N TYR A 39 -1.64 31.82 -30.70
CA TYR A 39 -1.24 30.59 -31.38
C TYR A 39 0.11 30.84 -32.05
N PRO A 40 1.15 30.00 -31.86
CA PRO A 40 2.26 30.01 -32.78
C PRO A 40 1.72 29.72 -34.19
N THR A 41 2.26 30.39 -35.21
CA THR A 41 1.95 30.03 -36.61
C THR A 41 2.22 28.53 -36.79
N PRO A 42 1.21 27.74 -37.20
CA PRO A 42 1.37 26.30 -37.32
C PRO A 42 2.38 26.01 -38.44
N THR A 43 3.57 25.53 -38.09
CA THR A 43 4.62 25.17 -39.05
C THR A 43 4.24 23.94 -39.88
N ASP A 44 3.37 23.08 -39.35
CA ASP A 44 2.97 21.81 -39.96
C ASP A 44 1.45 21.71 -40.20
N GLY A 45 0.74 22.85 -40.28
CA GLY A 45 -0.70 22.89 -40.53
C GLY A 45 -1.60 22.33 -39.42
N ILE A 46 -1.02 21.94 -38.27
CA ILE A 46 -1.71 21.42 -37.07
C ILE A 46 -1.51 22.38 -35.90
N VAL A 47 -2.59 22.71 -35.20
CA VAL A 47 -2.56 23.48 -33.95
C VAL A 47 -2.83 22.55 -32.77
N LYS A 48 -1.91 22.54 -31.80
CA LYS A 48 -2.05 21.80 -30.54
C LYS A 48 -2.48 22.75 -29.43
N SER A 49 -3.52 22.42 -28.67
CA SER A 49 -3.98 23.26 -27.56
C SER A 49 -2.94 23.33 -26.42
N ALA A 50 -2.64 24.53 -25.92
CA ALA A 50 -1.83 24.73 -24.72
C ALA A 50 -2.71 24.90 -23.46
N THR A 51 -2.14 24.58 -22.30
CA THR A 51 -2.78 24.56 -20.98
C THR A 51 -3.23 25.96 -20.52
N TYR A 52 -4.44 26.11 -19.99
CA TYR A 52 -4.92 27.34 -19.35
C TYR A 52 -4.77 27.28 -17.82
N ASN A 53 -4.11 28.29 -17.25
CA ASN A 53 -4.11 28.64 -15.83
C ASN A 53 -3.96 27.48 -14.83
N GLY A 54 -2.99 26.58 -15.05
CA GLY A 54 -2.60 25.56 -14.08
C GLY A 54 -3.65 24.48 -13.75
N ALA A 55 -4.83 24.51 -14.36
CA ALA A 55 -5.90 23.53 -14.18
C ALA A 55 -6.09 22.73 -15.47
N LYS A 56 -6.09 21.39 -15.38
CA LYS A 56 -6.43 20.50 -16.51
C LYS A 56 -7.93 20.61 -16.82
N GLY A 57 -8.32 21.64 -17.58
CA GLY A 57 -9.63 21.77 -18.19
C GLY A 57 -9.61 21.24 -19.63
N LEU A 58 -10.44 20.22 -19.89
CA LEU A 58 -10.73 19.59 -21.19
C LEU A 58 -9.49 19.17 -22.01
N ALA A 59 -8.85 18.10 -21.53
CA ALA A 59 -7.89 17.22 -22.23
C ALA A 59 -6.93 17.89 -23.23
N GLY A 60 -5.69 18.14 -22.77
CA GLY A 60 -4.56 18.61 -23.58
C GLY A 60 -4.05 17.65 -24.66
N ASN A 61 -4.96 17.01 -25.41
CA ASN A 61 -4.68 16.08 -26.50
C ASN A 61 -5.48 16.43 -27.78
N LEU A 62 -6.08 17.62 -27.87
CA LEU A 62 -6.87 18.01 -29.04
C LEU A 62 -5.96 18.64 -30.10
N CYS A 63 -5.81 17.92 -31.22
CA CYS A 63 -5.14 18.42 -32.42
C CYS A 63 -6.18 18.93 -33.41
N TRP A 64 -6.08 20.20 -33.80
CA TRP A 64 -6.96 20.83 -34.77
C TRP A 64 -6.24 21.01 -36.10
N ARG A 65 -6.84 20.51 -37.18
CA ARG A 65 -6.34 20.69 -38.55
C ARG A 65 -6.74 22.07 -39.07
N THR A 66 -5.82 22.77 -39.72
CA THR A 66 -6.11 24.05 -40.40
C THR A 66 -6.77 23.83 -41.76
N GLY A 67 -7.38 24.87 -42.33
CA GLY A 67 -8.08 24.76 -43.62
C GLY A 67 -7.21 24.43 -44.85
N PHE A 68 -5.89 24.56 -44.75
CA PHE A 68 -4.95 24.17 -45.81
C PHE A 68 -4.26 22.82 -45.53
N TRP A 69 -4.60 22.15 -44.43
CA TRP A 69 -3.94 20.92 -44.01
C TRP A 69 -4.09 19.82 -45.07
N ALA A 70 -2.99 19.10 -45.34
CA ALA A 70 -2.94 17.95 -46.24
C ALA A 70 -2.51 16.68 -45.49
N PRO A 71 -2.92 15.47 -45.94
CA PRO A 71 -2.55 14.21 -45.28
C PRO A 71 -1.05 13.97 -45.11
N SER A 72 -0.21 14.56 -45.98
CA SER A 72 1.25 14.51 -45.86
C SER A 72 1.82 15.26 -44.65
N MET A 73 1.02 16.14 -44.02
CA MET A 73 1.37 16.89 -42.82
C MET A 73 0.91 16.18 -41.53
N ALA A 74 0.45 14.93 -41.64
CA ALA A 74 0.08 14.10 -40.51
C ALA A 74 1.29 13.87 -39.58
N THR A 75 1.07 13.96 -38.27
CA THR A 75 2.09 13.65 -37.27
C THR A 75 1.65 12.49 -36.39
N ALA A 76 2.59 11.64 -35.95
CA ALA A 76 2.27 10.41 -35.23
C ALA A 76 1.52 10.64 -33.91
N GLN A 77 1.56 11.87 -33.39
CA GLN A 77 0.89 12.27 -32.15
C GLN A 77 -0.58 12.66 -32.35
N CYS A 78 -0.95 13.13 -33.54
CA CYS A 78 -2.29 13.66 -33.83
C CYS A 78 -3.08 12.79 -34.82
N ASP A 79 -2.38 12.09 -35.72
CA ASP A 79 -2.97 11.33 -36.83
C ASP A 79 -2.31 9.94 -36.93
N PRO A 80 -2.39 9.11 -35.87
CA PRO A 80 -1.67 7.83 -35.81
C PRO A 80 -2.04 6.86 -36.94
N ASP A 81 -3.24 6.98 -37.52
CA ASP A 81 -3.71 6.14 -38.63
C ASP A 81 -3.14 6.56 -40.00
N LEU A 82 -2.61 7.77 -40.13
CA LEU A 82 -2.09 8.32 -41.39
C LEU A 82 -0.56 8.28 -41.46
N VAL A 83 0.13 8.10 -40.33
CA VAL A 83 1.59 8.00 -40.32
C VAL A 83 2.01 6.54 -40.49
N PRO A 84 2.90 6.22 -41.46
CA PRO A 84 3.39 4.87 -41.62
C PRO A 84 4.00 4.36 -40.31
N LYS A 85 3.47 3.26 -39.77
CA LYS A 85 4.03 2.60 -38.60
C LYS A 85 5.49 2.22 -38.90
N PRO A 86 6.47 2.56 -38.04
CA PRO A 86 7.85 2.13 -38.25
C PRO A 86 7.90 0.61 -38.41
N ALA A 87 8.39 0.14 -39.55
CA ALA A 87 8.58 -1.27 -39.79
C ALA A 87 9.58 -1.83 -38.77
N PRO A 88 9.39 -3.07 -38.26
CA PRO A 88 10.37 -3.69 -37.38
C PRO A 88 11.71 -3.78 -38.12
N VAL A 89 12.75 -3.20 -37.54
CA VAL A 89 14.11 -3.27 -38.09
C VAL A 89 14.54 -4.74 -38.09
N PRO A 90 15.04 -5.29 -39.22
CA PRO A 90 15.58 -6.65 -39.25
C PRO A 90 16.75 -6.78 -38.28
N ALA A 91 16.83 -7.89 -37.56
CA ALA A 91 17.95 -8.18 -36.67
C ALA A 91 19.28 -8.19 -37.47
N PRO A 92 20.36 -7.56 -36.97
CA PRO A 92 21.65 -7.59 -37.64
C PRO A 92 22.22 -9.02 -37.69
N ALA A 93 22.80 -9.37 -38.84
CA ALA A 93 23.48 -10.64 -39.07
C ALA A 93 24.66 -10.84 -38.09
N PRO A 94 24.98 -12.09 -37.69
CA PRO A 94 26.07 -12.34 -36.74
C PRO A 94 27.42 -11.97 -37.34
N ALA A 95 28.18 -11.14 -36.63
CA ALA A 95 29.56 -10.80 -36.94
C ALA A 95 30.49 -12.02 -36.72
N PRO A 96 31.62 -12.13 -37.46
CA PRO A 96 32.60 -13.20 -37.26
C PRO A 96 33.23 -13.13 -35.86
N ALA A 97 33.45 -14.29 -35.26
CA ALA A 97 33.94 -14.44 -33.89
C ALA A 97 35.34 -13.83 -33.70
N PRO A 98 35.56 -13.01 -32.65
CA PRO A 98 36.90 -12.55 -32.29
C PRO A 98 37.74 -13.70 -31.70
N ALA A 99 39.05 -13.65 -31.92
CA ALA A 99 40.04 -14.58 -31.38
C ALA A 99 40.00 -14.61 -29.83
N PRO A 100 40.35 -15.75 -29.19
CA PRO A 100 40.25 -15.89 -27.74
C PRO A 100 41.25 -14.98 -27.02
N THR A 101 40.74 -14.06 -26.21
CA THR A 101 41.52 -13.36 -25.18
C THR A 101 41.99 -14.34 -24.09
N PRO A 102 43.20 -14.16 -23.53
CA PRO A 102 43.65 -14.96 -22.38
C PRO A 102 42.68 -14.84 -21.20
N ALA A 103 42.40 -15.96 -20.55
CA ALA A 103 41.46 -16.04 -19.42
C ALA A 103 41.90 -15.09 -18.27
N PRO A 104 40.98 -14.28 -17.73
CA PRO A 104 41.25 -13.54 -16.49
C PRO A 104 41.54 -14.52 -15.34
N ALA A 105 42.49 -14.17 -14.48
CA ALA A 105 42.77 -14.92 -13.26
C ALA A 105 41.46 -15.06 -12.42
N PRO A 106 41.26 -16.19 -11.72
CA PRO A 106 40.04 -16.40 -10.94
C PRO A 106 39.88 -15.29 -9.90
N ALA A 107 38.72 -14.62 -9.92
CA ALA A 107 38.33 -13.72 -8.83
C ALA A 107 38.28 -14.50 -7.51
N PRO A 108 38.70 -13.91 -6.38
CA PRO A 108 38.53 -14.54 -5.08
C PRO A 108 37.04 -14.87 -4.87
N ALA A 109 36.78 -16.10 -4.40
CA ALA A 109 35.43 -16.58 -4.17
C ALA A 109 34.63 -15.59 -3.29
N PRO A 110 33.37 -15.30 -3.62
CA PRO A 110 32.52 -14.48 -2.78
C PRO A 110 32.44 -15.11 -1.38
N ALA A 111 32.62 -14.28 -0.35
CA ALA A 111 32.45 -14.69 1.03
C ALA A 111 31.06 -15.35 1.22
N PRO A 112 30.94 -16.41 2.04
CA PRO A 112 29.69 -17.09 2.25
C PRO A 112 28.62 -16.09 2.72
N THR A 113 27.48 -16.05 2.02
CA THR A 113 26.27 -15.36 2.48
C THR A 113 25.95 -15.80 3.91
N PRO A 114 25.66 -14.89 4.85
CA PRO A 114 25.22 -15.24 6.19
C PRO A 114 24.03 -16.20 6.11
N ALA A 115 24.07 -17.25 6.93
CA ALA A 115 22.98 -18.23 7.00
C ALA A 115 21.63 -17.50 7.24
N PRO A 116 20.52 -17.98 6.63
CA PRO A 116 19.20 -17.42 6.85
C PRO A 116 18.91 -17.34 8.35
N ALA A 117 18.46 -16.17 8.82
CA ALA A 117 17.97 -16.03 10.19
C ALA A 117 16.90 -17.10 10.45
N PRO A 118 16.88 -17.74 11.63
CA PRO A 118 15.89 -18.75 11.96
C PRO A 118 14.48 -18.20 11.75
N ALA A 119 13.61 -18.99 11.13
CA ALA A 119 12.24 -18.58 10.83
C ALA A 119 11.46 -18.32 12.14
N PRO A 120 10.62 -17.27 12.20
CA PRO A 120 9.81 -16.99 13.36
C PRO A 120 8.82 -18.15 13.59
N THR A 121 8.82 -18.67 14.80
CA THR A 121 7.82 -19.64 15.25
C THR A 121 6.54 -18.95 15.65
N VAL A 122 5.42 -19.50 15.20
CA VAL A 122 4.08 -19.06 15.57
C VAL A 122 3.45 -20.13 16.45
N GLN A 123 3.21 -19.80 17.71
CA GLN A 123 2.45 -20.64 18.64
C GLN A 123 1.03 -20.10 18.75
N LYS A 124 0.05 -20.86 18.25
CA LYS A 124 -1.37 -20.53 18.37
C LYS A 124 -2.00 -21.34 19.49
N VAL A 125 -2.63 -20.64 20.43
CA VAL A 125 -3.38 -21.23 21.55
C VAL A 125 -4.81 -20.71 21.50
N THR A 126 -5.78 -21.62 21.54
CA THR A 126 -7.21 -21.27 21.55
C THR A 126 -7.79 -21.58 22.91
N LEU A 127 -8.37 -20.57 23.57
CA LEU A 127 -8.97 -20.69 24.89
C LEU A 127 -10.48 -20.43 24.80
N ALA A 128 -11.28 -21.34 25.36
CA ALA A 128 -12.73 -21.21 25.35
C ALA A 128 -13.18 -20.02 26.23
N SER A 129 -14.11 -19.18 25.73
CA SER A 129 -14.56 -18.00 26.49
C SER A 129 -15.25 -18.34 27.80
N LYS A 130 -15.90 -19.51 27.93
CA LYS A 130 -16.54 -19.96 29.18
C LYS A 130 -15.50 -20.24 30.28
N ALA A 131 -14.31 -20.68 29.91
CA ALA A 131 -13.21 -20.86 30.85
C ALA A 131 -12.65 -19.50 31.31
N LEU A 132 -12.68 -18.51 30.41
CA LEU A 132 -12.07 -17.19 30.62
C LEU A 132 -12.99 -16.18 31.34
N PHE A 133 -14.27 -16.14 30.98
CA PHE A 133 -15.20 -15.07 31.35
C PHE A 133 -16.53 -15.61 31.87
N ASP A 134 -17.22 -14.81 32.68
CA ASP A 134 -18.63 -15.06 32.99
C ASP A 134 -19.53 -14.71 31.79
N PHE A 135 -20.77 -15.21 31.80
CA PHE A 135 -21.75 -14.91 30.76
C PHE A 135 -21.92 -13.40 30.57
N ASP A 136 -21.82 -12.96 29.33
CA ASP A 136 -21.92 -11.56 28.89
C ASP A 136 -20.93 -10.57 29.54
N LYS A 137 -19.89 -11.08 30.21
CA LYS A 137 -18.83 -10.25 30.80
C LYS A 137 -17.54 -10.32 29.99
N ALA A 138 -16.71 -9.30 30.19
CA ALA A 138 -15.34 -9.21 29.72
C ALA A 138 -14.31 -9.30 30.86
N VAL A 139 -14.75 -9.55 32.09
CA VAL A 139 -13.86 -9.68 33.25
C VAL A 139 -13.33 -11.11 33.34
N LEU A 140 -12.00 -11.25 33.41
CA LEU A 140 -11.33 -12.54 33.52
C LEU A 140 -11.55 -13.19 34.88
N ARG A 141 -12.09 -14.41 34.85
CA ARG A 141 -12.27 -15.28 36.03
C ARG A 141 -10.91 -15.80 36.52
N PRO A 142 -10.78 -16.18 37.80
CA PRO A 142 -9.55 -16.78 38.32
C PRO A 142 -9.10 -18.03 37.55
N GLN A 143 -10.06 -18.88 37.15
CA GLN A 143 -9.81 -20.06 36.32
C GLN A 143 -9.24 -19.68 34.93
N GLY A 144 -9.78 -18.62 34.32
CA GLY A 144 -9.30 -18.11 33.04
C GLY A 144 -7.89 -17.56 33.11
N ARG A 145 -7.58 -16.83 34.18
CA ARG A 145 -6.24 -16.35 34.50
C ARG A 145 -5.24 -17.50 34.63
N ALA A 146 -5.59 -18.55 35.37
CA ALA A 146 -4.77 -19.75 35.51
C ALA A 146 -4.54 -20.46 34.16
N ALA A 147 -5.56 -20.53 33.29
CA ALA A 147 -5.39 -21.11 31.95
C ALA A 147 -4.43 -20.29 31.08
N ILE A 148 -4.50 -18.95 31.13
CA ILE A 148 -3.54 -18.08 30.43
C ILE A 148 -2.14 -18.26 31.00
N ASP A 149 -2.00 -18.40 32.32
CA ASP A 149 -0.70 -18.63 32.97
C ASP A 149 -0.06 -19.94 32.49
N THR A 150 -0.81 -21.03 32.47
CA THR A 150 -0.29 -22.35 32.07
C THR A 150 -0.03 -22.47 30.57
N GLU A 151 -0.93 -21.94 29.74
CA GLU A 151 -0.85 -22.16 28.29
C GLU A 151 -0.02 -21.10 27.56
N ILE A 152 0.04 -19.87 28.08
CA ILE A 152 0.77 -18.76 27.45
C ILE A 152 2.00 -18.40 28.27
N ILE A 153 1.83 -17.97 29.53
CA ILE A 153 2.93 -17.41 30.32
C ILE A 153 4.03 -18.44 30.57
N ALA A 154 3.69 -19.71 30.79
CA ALA A 154 4.68 -20.77 30.96
C ALA A 154 5.48 -21.07 29.67
N ARG A 155 4.94 -20.73 28.49
CA ARG A 155 5.58 -20.97 27.19
C ARG A 155 6.37 -19.76 26.69
N LEU A 156 6.03 -18.54 27.14
CA LEU A 156 6.73 -17.31 26.76
C LEU A 156 8.26 -17.36 26.96
N PRO A 157 8.82 -17.94 28.04
CA PRO A 157 10.27 -18.06 28.20
C PRO A 157 10.98 -18.92 27.14
N GLN A 158 10.23 -19.76 26.42
CA GLN A 158 10.77 -20.58 25.33
C GLN A 158 10.97 -19.77 24.03
N VAL A 159 10.35 -18.57 23.95
CA VAL A 159 10.46 -17.65 22.83
C VAL A 159 11.64 -16.72 23.09
N GLN A 160 12.65 -16.77 22.23
CA GLN A 160 13.91 -16.05 22.45
C GLN A 160 13.79 -14.57 22.08
N LYS A 161 12.99 -14.29 21.06
CA LYS A 161 12.63 -12.92 20.65
C LYS A 161 11.14 -12.86 20.38
N LEU A 162 10.40 -12.19 21.26
CA LEU A 162 8.97 -11.96 21.09
C LEU A 162 8.75 -10.86 20.04
N GLU A 163 8.10 -11.20 18.93
CA GLU A 163 7.77 -10.23 17.87
C GLU A 163 6.39 -9.62 18.07
N LEU A 164 5.37 -10.46 18.24
CA LEU A 164 3.98 -10.06 18.34
C LEU A 164 3.15 -11.11 19.10
N VAL A 165 2.23 -10.66 19.94
CA VAL A 165 1.17 -11.44 20.57
C VAL A 165 -0.16 -10.92 20.05
N LEU A 166 -0.83 -11.69 19.21
CA LEU A 166 -2.14 -11.34 18.67
C LEU A 166 -3.22 -12.00 19.52
N VAL A 167 -4.10 -11.19 20.10
CA VAL A 167 -5.23 -11.64 20.91
C VAL A 167 -6.52 -11.37 20.15
N THR A 168 -7.18 -12.42 19.67
CA THR A 168 -8.41 -12.32 18.88
C THR A 168 -9.61 -12.81 19.68
N GLY A 169 -10.58 -11.92 19.90
CA GLY A 169 -11.85 -12.26 20.52
C GLY A 169 -12.89 -12.69 19.50
N HIS A 170 -13.65 -13.74 19.81
CA HIS A 170 -14.79 -14.21 19.01
C HIS A 170 -16.06 -14.32 19.85
N THR A 171 -17.20 -14.13 19.20
CA THR A 171 -18.54 -14.37 19.76
C THR A 171 -19.29 -15.39 18.93
N ASP A 172 -20.43 -15.83 19.45
CA ASP A 172 -21.41 -16.54 18.63
C ASP A 172 -22.27 -15.55 17.85
N ARG A 173 -23.19 -16.10 17.05
CA ARG A 173 -24.14 -15.35 16.22
C ARG A 173 -25.37 -14.82 16.96
N ILE A 174 -25.40 -14.91 18.29
CA ILE A 174 -26.55 -14.46 19.08
C ILE A 174 -26.30 -13.00 19.44
N GLY A 175 -27.26 -12.13 19.10
CA GLY A 175 -27.17 -10.69 19.32
C GLY A 175 -26.94 -9.90 18.03
N THR A 176 -26.69 -8.60 18.16
CA THR A 176 -26.37 -7.77 16.98
C THR A 176 -24.89 -7.82 16.69
N GLN A 177 -24.52 -7.72 15.41
CA GLN A 177 -23.12 -7.67 14.98
C GLN A 177 -22.32 -6.59 15.72
N GLN A 178 -22.87 -5.37 15.86
CA GLN A 178 -22.21 -4.27 16.56
C GLN A 178 -21.97 -4.57 18.04
N TYR A 179 -22.94 -5.23 18.70
CA TYR A 179 -22.78 -5.64 20.09
C TYR A 179 -21.67 -6.69 20.23
N ASN A 180 -21.72 -7.71 19.38
CA ASN A 180 -20.77 -8.81 19.32
C ASN A 180 -19.35 -8.34 19.02
N GLN A 181 -19.20 -7.38 18.11
CA GLN A 181 -17.94 -6.73 17.81
C GLN A 181 -17.35 -6.08 19.06
N ARG A 182 -18.07 -5.15 19.69
CA ARG A 182 -17.60 -4.46 20.90
C ARG A 182 -17.32 -5.42 22.06
N LEU A 183 -18.13 -6.47 22.22
CA LEU A 183 -17.92 -7.49 23.25
C LEU A 183 -16.63 -8.28 23.02
N SER A 184 -16.36 -8.66 21.78
CA SER A 184 -15.13 -9.37 21.41
C SER A 184 -13.87 -8.52 21.64
N GLU A 185 -13.92 -7.23 21.31
CA GLU A 185 -12.84 -6.26 21.55
C GLU A 185 -12.57 -6.11 23.06
N ARG A 186 -13.61 -5.88 23.87
CA ARG A 186 -13.46 -5.75 25.33
C ARG A 186 -12.85 -7.01 25.97
N ARG A 187 -13.22 -8.19 25.47
CA ARG A 187 -12.65 -9.46 25.96
C ARG A 187 -11.18 -9.62 25.57
N ALA A 188 -10.81 -9.26 24.34
CA ALA A 188 -9.42 -9.25 23.90
C ALA A 188 -8.59 -8.24 24.73
N ASP A 189 -9.13 -7.05 24.98
CA ASP A 189 -8.51 -6.02 25.81
C ASP A 189 -8.27 -6.50 27.24
N ALA A 190 -9.22 -7.22 27.84
CA ALA A 190 -9.08 -7.77 29.18
C ALA A 190 -7.93 -8.79 29.27
N VAL A 191 -7.77 -9.62 28.23
CA VAL A 191 -6.64 -10.56 28.12
C VAL A 191 -5.34 -9.81 27.92
N ARG A 192 -5.28 -8.80 27.05
CA ARG A 192 -4.10 -7.93 26.90
C ARG A 192 -3.69 -7.32 28.24
N ASN A 193 -4.62 -6.70 28.95
CA ASN A 193 -4.33 -6.06 30.23
C ASN A 193 -3.77 -7.06 31.25
N TYR A 194 -4.28 -8.30 31.23
CA TYR A 194 -3.75 -9.36 32.08
C TYR A 194 -2.35 -9.81 31.66
N LEU A 195 -2.09 -10.00 30.37
CA LEU A 195 -0.75 -10.34 29.86
C LEU A 195 0.27 -9.24 30.19
N VAL A 196 -0.12 -7.96 30.08
CA VAL A 196 0.70 -6.83 30.52
C VAL A 196 1.01 -6.91 32.01
N SER A 197 0.02 -7.24 32.84
CA SER A 197 0.24 -7.42 34.29
C SER A 197 1.20 -8.58 34.63
N LYS A 198 1.41 -9.51 33.69
CA LYS A 198 2.35 -10.63 33.80
C LYS A 198 3.74 -10.33 33.21
N GLY A 199 3.96 -9.11 32.72
CA GLY A 199 5.25 -8.65 32.22
C GLY A 199 5.40 -8.72 30.69
N VAL A 200 4.34 -9.03 29.93
CA VAL A 200 4.40 -8.96 28.47
C VAL A 200 4.36 -7.48 28.04
N PRO A 201 5.32 -6.99 27.23
CA PRO A 201 5.32 -5.59 26.81
C PRO A 201 4.06 -5.24 26.02
N ARG A 202 3.39 -4.14 26.38
CA ARG A 202 2.13 -3.72 25.74
C ARG A 202 2.30 -3.51 24.23
N ASP A 203 3.44 -2.97 23.81
CA ASP A 203 3.75 -2.70 22.39
C ASP A 203 3.92 -3.96 21.55
N ARG A 204 4.05 -5.12 22.20
CA ARG A 204 4.09 -6.44 21.55
C ARG A 204 2.74 -7.13 21.52
N ILE A 205 1.68 -6.53 22.06
CA ILE A 205 0.35 -7.15 22.12
C ILE A 205 -0.63 -6.37 21.26
N GLU A 206 -1.16 -7.02 20.24
CA GLU A 206 -2.28 -6.53 19.45
C GLU A 206 -3.56 -7.25 19.83
N THR A 207 -4.67 -6.51 19.83
CA THR A 207 -5.99 -7.03 20.15
C THR A 207 -6.92 -6.82 18.96
N LEU A 208 -7.61 -7.87 18.55
CA LEU A 208 -8.63 -7.83 17.51
C LEU A 208 -9.95 -8.39 18.05
N GLY A 209 -11.05 -7.69 17.76
CA GLY A 209 -12.38 -8.25 17.92
C GLY A 209 -12.89 -8.72 16.57
N MET A 210 -13.24 -9.99 16.43
CA MET A 210 -13.84 -10.52 15.21
C MET A 210 -15.36 -10.67 15.33
N GLY A 211 -15.94 -10.41 16.51
CA GLY A 211 -17.35 -10.69 16.77
C GLY A 211 -17.75 -12.08 16.29
N GLU A 212 -18.82 -12.16 15.51
CA GLU A 212 -19.38 -13.39 14.94
C GLU A 212 -18.86 -13.74 13.54
N THR A 213 -17.94 -12.93 12.99
CA THR A 213 -17.51 -13.00 11.57
C THR A 213 -16.66 -14.23 11.24
N GLN A 214 -16.00 -14.81 12.24
CA GLN A 214 -15.12 -15.98 12.08
C GLN A 214 -15.62 -17.16 12.94
N PRO A 215 -16.69 -17.84 12.48
CA PRO A 215 -17.18 -19.04 13.15
C PRO A 215 -16.17 -20.19 13.05
N VAL A 216 -16.17 -21.09 14.03
CA VAL A 216 -15.35 -22.29 14.01
C VAL A 216 -15.80 -23.19 12.84
N PRO A 217 -14.92 -23.54 11.91
CA PRO A 217 -15.28 -24.41 10.79
C PRO A 217 -15.70 -25.79 11.30
N GLY A 218 -16.72 -26.38 10.67
CA GLY A 218 -17.24 -27.70 11.02
C GLY A 218 -18.26 -27.73 12.17
N VAL A 219 -18.47 -26.62 12.89
CA VAL A 219 -19.52 -26.52 13.91
C VAL A 219 -20.80 -25.99 13.27
N VAL A 220 -21.75 -26.90 13.01
CA VAL A 220 -23.06 -26.55 12.45
C VAL A 220 -24.11 -26.60 13.56
N CYS A 221 -24.75 -25.47 13.83
CA CYS A 221 -25.78 -25.33 14.85
C CYS A 221 -27.10 -24.88 14.23
N ASN A 222 -28.10 -25.76 14.19
CA ASN A 222 -29.43 -25.56 13.60
C ASN A 222 -30.58 -25.89 14.58
N GLN A 223 -30.29 -25.97 15.87
CA GLN A 223 -31.24 -26.30 16.92
C GLN A 223 -32.32 -25.21 17.03
N LYS A 224 -33.57 -25.63 17.21
CA LYS A 224 -34.73 -24.72 17.35
C LYS A 224 -34.84 -24.12 18.74
N SER A 225 -34.40 -24.85 19.77
CA SER A 225 -34.45 -24.33 21.14
C SER A 225 -33.25 -23.41 21.39
N LEU A 226 -33.51 -22.24 21.99
CA LEU A 226 -32.47 -21.28 22.33
C LEU A 226 -31.40 -21.88 23.26
N ARG A 227 -31.84 -22.73 24.21
CA ARG A 227 -30.95 -23.36 25.18
C ARG A 227 -29.97 -24.34 24.52
N GLU A 228 -30.45 -25.21 23.64
CA GLU A 228 -29.56 -26.14 22.91
C GLU A 228 -28.68 -25.39 21.92
N LEU A 229 -29.21 -24.34 21.28
CA LEU A 229 -28.43 -23.50 20.39
C LEU A 229 -27.26 -22.82 21.11
N ILE A 230 -27.49 -22.27 22.31
CA ILE A 230 -26.42 -21.66 23.13
C ILE A 230 -25.32 -22.68 23.46
N VAL A 231 -25.70 -23.93 23.75
CA VAL A 231 -24.75 -25.01 24.03
C VAL A 231 -23.97 -25.38 22.77
N CYS A 232 -24.64 -25.57 21.64
CA CYS A 232 -23.98 -25.87 20.37
C CYS A 232 -23.02 -24.76 19.95
N LEU A 233 -23.40 -23.49 20.14
CA LEU A 233 -22.58 -22.34 19.76
C LEU A 233 -21.39 -22.08 20.69
N GLN A 234 -21.23 -22.86 21.77
CA GLN A 234 -20.15 -22.65 22.73
C GLN A 234 -18.75 -22.58 22.11
N PRO A 235 -18.37 -23.42 21.13
CA PRO A 235 -17.05 -23.36 20.50
C PRO A 235 -16.76 -22.02 19.81
N HIS A 236 -17.79 -21.32 19.30
CA HIS A 236 -17.61 -20.02 18.66
C HIS A 236 -17.23 -18.92 19.66
N ARG A 237 -17.69 -19.05 20.91
CA ARG A 237 -17.31 -18.16 22.02
C ARG A 237 -15.93 -18.55 22.53
N ARG A 238 -14.88 -17.98 21.93
CA ARG A 238 -13.47 -18.26 22.25
C ARG A 238 -12.60 -17.01 22.15
N VAL A 239 -11.42 -17.07 22.74
CA VAL A 239 -10.32 -16.13 22.52
C VAL A 239 -9.13 -16.91 22.00
N GLU A 240 -8.57 -16.47 20.89
CA GLU A 240 -7.36 -17.02 20.30
C GLU A 240 -6.18 -16.12 20.66
N ILE A 241 -5.08 -16.72 21.08
CA ILE A 241 -3.84 -16.03 21.40
C ILE A 241 -2.75 -16.64 20.50
N GLU A 242 -2.22 -15.84 19.59
CA GLU A 242 -1.13 -16.22 18.71
C GLU A 242 0.14 -15.49 19.13
N VAL A 243 1.17 -16.25 19.49
CA VAL A 243 2.49 -15.73 19.84
C VAL A 243 3.41 -15.95 18.65
N LYS A 244 3.89 -14.87 18.05
CA LYS A 244 4.87 -14.86 16.97
C LYS A 244 6.23 -14.42 17.53
N GLY A 245 7.27 -15.19 17.24
CA GLY A 245 8.63 -14.84 17.60
C GLY A 245 9.65 -15.91 17.25
N ASP A 246 10.93 -15.60 17.38
CA ASP A 246 11.99 -16.56 17.08
C ASP A 246 12.03 -17.63 18.19
N ALA A 247 11.84 -18.89 17.83
CA ALA A 247 12.08 -19.97 18.79
C ALA A 247 13.58 -20.21 18.97
N VAL A 248 13.87 -20.80 20.13
CA VAL A 248 14.99 -21.70 20.44
C VAL A 248 16.00 -21.09 21.39
N LYS A 249 15.83 -21.34 22.69
CA LYS A 249 16.95 -21.77 23.53
C LYS A 249 16.86 -23.30 23.66
N ARG A 250 17.64 -24.02 22.86
CA ARG A 250 17.98 -25.43 23.14
C ARG A 250 18.98 -25.46 24.28
#